data_AF-A0A840I8L6-F1
#
_entry.id   AF-A0A840I8L6-F1
#
_cell.length_a   1.000
_cell.length_b   1.000
_cell.length_c   1.000
_cell.angle_alpha   90.00
_cell.angle_beta   90.00
_cell.angle_gamma   90.00
#
_symmetry.space_group_name_H-M   'P 1'
#
loop_
_entity.id
_entity.type
_entity.pdbx_description
1 polymer ?
#
loop_
_entity_poly.entity_id
_entity_poly.type
_entity_poly.pdbx_seq_one_letter_code
_entity_poly.pdbx_strand_id
1 'polypeptide(L)'
;MTRADRPPFTDTHVHFFDMTHPRLRFDWLPPGGDPAETAVLGEYGAVRSERYWADDYVGETRLHDVARVIHVQCAIGSEDPAEETRWLQAFHDRLGIPHAAIGYADLADPEVGALLERHRAYPIFRGIRDLREDDYLTDPQWEQGFALLGEHGLVCCDAPALEQAGAAAAIAARHPGVTYCVDHALMPLRRDAAYFAQWRDGLRTLAQVPSTVVKISGLGQVDHRWTVDSLRPWVLACVEEFGVERAFFGSNWPVDRLYSGFGDLLDAYAEIVADFTPGERAALFGGTANRVFGIS
;
A
#
# COMPACT_ATOMS: atom_id res chain seq x y z
N MET A 1 15.84 -5.02 -20.37
CA MET A 1 15.28 -6.30 -19.88
C MET A 1 14.05 -6.61 -20.73
N THR A 2 13.85 -7.83 -21.22
CA THR A 2 12.59 -8.15 -21.92
C THR A 2 11.51 -8.48 -20.91
N ARG A 3 10.22 -8.38 -21.29
CA ARG A 3 9.09 -8.80 -20.44
C ARG A 3 9.20 -10.25 -19.95
N ALA A 4 9.95 -11.10 -20.66
CA ALA A 4 10.20 -12.50 -20.30
C ALA A 4 11.25 -12.67 -19.18
N ASP A 5 12.07 -11.65 -18.90
CA ASP A 5 13.16 -11.71 -17.91
C ASP A 5 12.75 -11.10 -16.55
N ARG A 6 11.52 -10.62 -16.43
CA ARG A 6 10.99 -10.00 -15.21
C ARG A 6 10.65 -11.09 -14.19
N PRO A 7 11.05 -10.95 -12.90
CA PRO A 7 10.62 -11.87 -11.86
C PRO A 7 9.09 -11.86 -11.69
N PRO A 8 8.48 -12.95 -11.18
CA PRO A 8 7.06 -12.95 -10.84
C PRO A 8 6.74 -11.82 -9.85
N PHE A 9 5.64 -11.11 -10.10
CA PHE A 9 5.27 -9.93 -9.34
C PHE A 9 4.32 -10.26 -8.19
N THR A 10 4.61 -9.77 -7.00
CA THR A 10 3.66 -9.69 -5.88
C THR A 10 3.13 -8.29 -5.84
N ASP A 11 1.87 -8.11 -6.21
CA ASP A 11 1.24 -6.80 -6.17
C ASP A 11 0.82 -6.46 -4.75
N THR A 12 1.55 -5.55 -4.11
CA THR A 12 1.41 -5.26 -2.68
C THR A 12 0.40 -4.15 -2.36
N HIS A 13 -0.23 -3.57 -3.38
CA HIS A 13 -1.20 -2.49 -3.19
C HIS A 13 -2.29 -2.56 -4.25
N VAL A 14 -3.40 -3.23 -3.92
CA VAL A 14 -4.57 -3.34 -4.79
C VAL A 14 -5.84 -3.02 -4.01
N HIS A 15 -6.80 -2.40 -4.68
CA HIS A 15 -8.12 -2.09 -4.14
C HIS A 15 -9.22 -2.76 -4.96
N PHE A 16 -10.16 -3.41 -4.29
CA PHE A 16 -11.39 -3.92 -4.86
C PHE A 16 -12.56 -3.19 -4.23
N PHE A 17 -13.54 -2.81 -5.03
CA PHE A 17 -14.70 -2.08 -4.54
C PHE A 17 -15.97 -2.49 -5.29
N ASP A 18 -17.09 -2.25 -4.64
CA ASP A 18 -18.42 -2.42 -5.21
C ASP A 18 -19.37 -1.41 -4.57
N MET A 19 -19.65 -0.31 -5.28
CA MET A 19 -20.51 0.76 -4.76
C MET A 19 -21.98 0.31 -4.58
N THR A 20 -22.36 -0.86 -5.08
CA THR A 20 -23.69 -1.45 -4.88
C THR A 20 -23.77 -2.41 -3.70
N HIS A 21 -22.64 -2.72 -3.05
CA HIS A 21 -22.61 -3.68 -1.97
C HIS A 21 -23.54 -3.24 -0.81
N PRO A 22 -24.38 -4.14 -0.27
CA PRO A 22 -25.41 -3.75 0.69
C PRO A 22 -24.86 -3.27 2.05
N ARG A 23 -23.63 -3.67 2.39
CA ARG A 23 -23.01 -3.40 3.71
C ARG A 23 -21.70 -2.64 3.66
N LEU A 24 -21.10 -2.50 2.49
CA LEU A 24 -19.82 -1.79 2.34
C LEU A 24 -20.13 -0.40 1.82
N ARG A 25 -19.41 0.58 2.36
CA ARG A 25 -19.42 1.97 1.91
C ARG A 25 -18.05 2.32 1.40
N PHE A 26 -18.02 3.26 0.48
CA PHE A 26 -16.80 3.71 -0.18
C PHE A 26 -16.92 5.23 -0.28
N ASP A 27 -16.94 5.91 0.86
CA ASP A 27 -17.38 7.31 0.97
C ASP A 27 -16.46 8.31 0.26
N TRP A 28 -15.24 7.89 -0.10
CA TRP A 28 -14.29 8.64 -0.92
C TRP A 28 -14.61 8.58 -2.43
N LEU A 29 -15.31 7.53 -2.88
CA LEU A 29 -15.66 7.32 -4.30
C LEU A 29 -16.93 8.02 -4.84
N PRO A 30 -17.94 8.60 -4.12
CA PRO A 30 -19.22 9.11 -4.67
C PRO A 30 -19.11 10.29 -5.67
N PRO A 31 -20.15 10.58 -6.51
CA PRO A 31 -20.07 11.58 -7.59
C PRO A 31 -19.80 12.97 -7.03
N GLY A 32 -18.73 13.62 -7.50
CA GLY A 32 -18.22 14.88 -6.95
C GLY A 32 -16.94 14.71 -6.14
N GLY A 33 -16.64 13.50 -5.66
CA GLY A 33 -15.40 13.18 -4.95
C GLY A 33 -15.21 13.97 -3.65
N ASP A 34 -14.08 13.73 -2.98
CA ASP A 34 -13.49 14.73 -2.09
C ASP A 34 -12.73 15.76 -2.95
N PRO A 35 -13.07 17.06 -2.92
CA PRO A 35 -12.34 18.10 -3.63
C PRO A 35 -10.86 18.19 -3.26
N ALA A 36 -10.49 17.87 -2.02
CA ALA A 36 -9.09 17.87 -1.56
C ALA A 36 -8.31 16.72 -2.20
N GLU A 37 -8.90 15.53 -2.22
CA GLU A 37 -8.32 14.36 -2.89
C GLU A 37 -8.26 14.55 -4.41
N THR A 38 -9.31 15.11 -5.02
CA THR A 38 -9.35 15.46 -6.45
C THR A 38 -8.29 16.50 -6.82
N ALA A 39 -7.89 17.38 -5.90
CA ALA A 39 -6.82 18.34 -6.16
C ALA A 39 -5.45 17.66 -6.29
N VAL A 40 -5.24 16.53 -5.60
CA VAL A 40 -3.99 15.76 -5.63
C VAL A 40 -4.02 14.71 -6.74
N LEU A 41 -5.07 13.89 -6.78
CA LEU A 41 -5.26 12.81 -7.75
C LEU A 41 -5.84 13.29 -9.10
N GLY A 42 -6.30 14.53 -9.23
CA GLY A 42 -7.07 14.93 -10.40
C GLY A 42 -8.43 14.23 -10.52
N GLU A 43 -9.10 14.40 -11.66
CA GLU A 43 -10.44 13.85 -11.92
C GLU A 43 -10.43 12.32 -12.10
N TYR A 44 -10.80 11.58 -11.07
CA TYR A 44 -10.86 10.11 -11.07
C TYR A 44 -12.14 9.52 -11.69
N GLY A 45 -13.01 10.34 -12.30
CA GLY A 45 -14.26 9.90 -12.94
C GLY A 45 -14.09 8.79 -13.98
N ALA A 46 -12.91 8.68 -14.62
CA ALA A 46 -12.62 7.65 -15.62
C ALA A 46 -12.39 6.23 -15.04
N VAL A 47 -11.96 6.11 -13.77
CA VAL A 47 -11.79 4.81 -13.07
C VAL A 47 -12.93 4.51 -12.10
N ARG A 48 -13.81 5.48 -11.89
CA ARG A 48 -15.04 5.40 -11.11
C ARG A 48 -16.10 4.52 -11.80
N SER A 49 -15.74 3.27 -12.01
CA SER A 49 -16.64 2.19 -12.35
C SER A 49 -17.57 1.90 -11.17
N GLU A 50 -18.72 1.27 -11.42
CA GLU A 50 -19.64 0.87 -10.36
C GLU A 50 -19.00 -0.18 -9.42
N ARG A 51 -18.16 -1.04 -10.01
CA ARG A 51 -17.42 -2.09 -9.32
C ARG A 51 -16.08 -2.41 -10.00
N TYR A 52 -15.11 -2.78 -9.19
CA TYR A 52 -13.86 -3.40 -9.60
C TYR A 52 -13.53 -4.55 -8.65
N TRP A 53 -13.72 -5.78 -9.09
CA TRP A 53 -13.53 -6.98 -8.30
C TRP A 53 -12.19 -7.66 -8.58
N ALA A 54 -11.85 -8.64 -7.75
CA ALA A 54 -10.72 -9.55 -7.98
C ALA A 54 -10.76 -10.20 -9.37
N ASP A 55 -11.94 -10.56 -9.88
CA ASP A 55 -12.10 -11.12 -11.24
C ASP A 55 -11.61 -10.16 -12.33
N ASP A 56 -11.94 -8.86 -12.19
CA ASP A 56 -11.56 -7.84 -13.16
C ASP A 56 -10.04 -7.62 -13.12
N TYR A 57 -9.46 -7.63 -11.91
CA TYR A 57 -8.02 -7.58 -11.72
C TYR A 57 -7.30 -8.77 -12.36
N VAL A 58 -7.77 -10.00 -12.13
CA VAL A 58 -7.19 -11.20 -12.79
C VAL A 58 -7.29 -11.07 -14.30
N GLY A 59 -8.44 -10.64 -14.80
CA GLY A 59 -8.67 -10.40 -16.22
C GLY A 59 -7.65 -9.39 -16.78
N GLU A 60 -7.48 -8.25 -16.14
CA GLU A 60 -6.60 -7.17 -16.60
C GLU A 60 -5.12 -7.53 -16.53
N THR A 61 -4.71 -8.25 -15.49
CA THR A 61 -3.30 -8.55 -15.21
C THR A 61 -2.82 -9.90 -15.76
N ARG A 62 -3.69 -10.69 -16.40
CA ARG A 62 -3.43 -12.07 -16.88
C ARG A 62 -2.17 -12.29 -17.71
N LEU A 63 -1.60 -11.24 -18.31
CA LEU A 63 -0.39 -11.32 -19.13
C LEU A 63 0.87 -10.83 -18.40
N HIS A 64 0.78 -10.47 -17.12
CA HIS A 64 1.82 -9.72 -16.41
C HIS A 64 2.51 -10.51 -15.29
N ASP A 65 2.28 -11.82 -15.20
CA ASP A 65 2.93 -12.73 -14.24
C ASP A 65 2.79 -12.26 -12.78
N VAL A 66 1.57 -11.85 -12.42
CA VAL A 66 1.21 -11.54 -11.03
C VAL A 66 1.06 -12.86 -10.28
N ALA A 67 2.02 -13.17 -9.42
CA ALA A 67 2.03 -14.38 -8.61
C ALA A 67 1.17 -14.25 -7.36
N ARG A 68 1.15 -13.06 -6.74
CA ARG A 68 0.46 -12.80 -5.47
C ARG A 68 -0.13 -11.40 -5.45
N VAL A 69 -1.17 -11.23 -4.63
CA VAL A 69 -1.94 -9.98 -4.53
C VAL A 69 -2.21 -9.68 -3.07
N ILE A 70 -1.95 -8.44 -2.66
CA ILE A 70 -2.28 -7.92 -1.34
C ILE A 70 -3.31 -6.81 -1.53
N HIS A 71 -4.50 -7.03 -0.99
CA HIS A 71 -5.53 -6.01 -0.95
C HIS A 71 -5.26 -5.05 0.20
N VAL A 72 -5.45 -3.75 -0.03
CA VAL A 72 -5.42 -2.72 1.00
C VAL A 72 -6.79 -2.08 1.11
N GLN A 73 -7.30 -1.94 2.34
CA GLN A 73 -8.65 -1.46 2.62
C GLN A 73 -9.03 -0.21 1.81
N CYS A 74 -10.26 -0.17 1.33
CA CYS A 74 -10.84 1.02 0.74
C CYS A 74 -12.35 1.18 1.04
N ALA A 75 -12.98 0.25 1.77
CA ALA A 75 -14.39 0.35 2.17
C ALA A 75 -14.64 1.32 3.34
N ILE A 76 -14.10 2.55 3.25
CA ILE A 76 -14.23 3.61 4.24
C ILE A 76 -15.69 4.07 4.38
N GLY A 77 -16.15 4.19 5.64
CA GLY A 77 -17.52 4.55 6.00
C GLY A 77 -18.43 3.35 6.29
N SER A 78 -17.92 2.12 6.16
CA SER A 78 -18.66 0.91 6.49
C SER A 78 -18.90 0.79 8.01
N GLU A 79 -20.08 0.31 8.42
CA GLU A 79 -20.44 0.16 9.85
C GLU A 79 -19.53 -0.83 10.59
N ASP A 80 -19.16 -1.94 9.94
CA ASP A 80 -18.19 -2.89 10.44
C ASP A 80 -17.02 -3.05 9.45
N PRO A 81 -15.83 -2.52 9.75
CA PRO A 81 -14.66 -2.64 8.89
C PRO A 81 -14.25 -4.10 8.58
N ALA A 82 -14.58 -5.05 9.46
CA ALA A 82 -14.29 -6.47 9.24
C ALA A 82 -15.12 -7.07 8.09
N GLU A 83 -16.21 -6.43 7.67
CA GLU A 83 -17.02 -6.88 6.54
C GLU A 83 -16.27 -6.84 5.21
N GLU A 84 -15.35 -5.89 5.02
CA GLU A 84 -14.51 -5.85 3.82
C GLU A 84 -13.58 -7.06 3.81
N THR A 85 -12.97 -7.40 4.95
CA THR A 85 -12.10 -8.58 5.05
C THR A 85 -12.87 -9.87 4.80
N ARG A 86 -14.10 -9.99 5.32
CA ARG A 86 -15.00 -11.12 5.01
C ARG A 86 -15.29 -11.23 3.51
N TRP A 87 -15.57 -10.09 2.88
CA TRP A 87 -15.86 -10.02 1.45
C TRP A 87 -14.64 -10.42 0.60
N LEU A 88 -13.45 -9.98 0.99
CA LEU A 88 -12.18 -10.36 0.36
C LEU A 88 -11.86 -11.85 0.53
N GLN A 89 -12.16 -12.43 1.69
CA GLN A 89 -11.99 -13.88 1.91
C GLN A 89 -12.83 -14.69 0.90
N ALA A 90 -14.03 -14.24 0.56
CA ALA A 90 -14.87 -14.93 -0.42
C ALA A 90 -14.26 -14.90 -1.84
N PHE A 91 -13.51 -13.86 -2.21
CA PHE A 91 -12.70 -13.88 -3.45
C PHE A 91 -11.53 -14.85 -3.33
N HIS A 92 -10.83 -14.87 -2.19
CA HIS A 92 -9.72 -15.78 -1.98
C HIS A 92 -10.17 -17.24 -2.11
N ASP A 93 -11.27 -17.61 -1.47
CA ASP A 93 -11.80 -18.98 -1.52
C ASP A 93 -12.17 -19.42 -2.94
N ARG A 94 -12.56 -18.47 -3.80
CA ARG A 94 -13.02 -18.72 -5.17
C ARG A 94 -11.90 -18.63 -6.22
N LEU A 95 -10.98 -17.70 -6.06
CA LEU A 95 -9.98 -17.31 -7.07
C LEU A 95 -8.53 -17.51 -6.61
N GLY A 96 -8.30 -17.74 -5.32
CA GLY A 96 -6.97 -17.75 -4.70
C GLY A 96 -6.40 -16.35 -4.44
N ILE A 97 -7.14 -15.27 -4.72
CA ILE A 97 -6.73 -13.88 -4.47
C ILE A 97 -7.81 -13.09 -3.72
N PRO A 98 -7.44 -12.10 -2.88
CA PRO A 98 -6.05 -11.74 -2.55
C PRO A 98 -5.38 -12.78 -1.64
N HIS A 99 -4.06 -12.82 -1.63
CA HIS A 99 -3.27 -13.68 -0.75
C HIS A 99 -3.16 -13.09 0.66
N ALA A 100 -3.26 -11.76 0.78
CA ALA A 100 -3.35 -11.05 2.03
C ALA A 100 -4.32 -9.86 1.92
N ALA A 101 -4.93 -9.50 3.04
CA ALA A 101 -5.76 -8.31 3.20
C ALA A 101 -5.22 -7.44 4.34
N ILE A 102 -5.04 -6.16 4.04
CA ILE A 102 -4.83 -5.10 5.01
C ILE A 102 -6.19 -4.45 5.24
N GLY A 103 -6.76 -4.63 6.43
CA GLY A 103 -8.07 -4.10 6.80
C GLY A 103 -8.01 -2.66 7.32
N TYR A 104 -9.16 -2.06 7.60
CA TYR A 104 -9.27 -0.77 8.28
C TYR A 104 -9.60 -0.98 9.76
N ALA A 105 -9.00 -0.17 10.61
CA ALA A 105 -9.42 0.03 12.00
C ALA A 105 -9.00 1.43 12.44
N ASP A 106 -9.85 2.12 13.18
CA ASP A 106 -9.42 3.29 13.96
C ASP A 106 -8.63 2.77 15.16
N LEU A 107 -7.31 2.98 15.16
CA LEU A 107 -6.46 2.45 16.22
C LEU A 107 -6.63 3.22 17.54
N ALA A 108 -7.30 4.37 17.55
CA ALA A 108 -7.65 5.07 18.77
C ALA A 108 -8.97 4.59 19.40
N ASP A 109 -9.73 3.73 18.72
CA ASP A 109 -10.97 3.19 19.29
C ASP A 109 -10.64 2.31 20.51
N PRO A 110 -11.21 2.58 21.71
CA PRO A 110 -11.02 1.74 22.89
C PRO A 110 -11.41 0.28 22.68
N GLU A 111 -12.30 -0.01 21.73
CA GLU A 111 -12.77 -1.35 21.37
C GLU A 111 -12.03 -1.94 20.16
N VAL A 112 -10.93 -1.31 19.70
CA VAL A 112 -10.16 -1.76 18.53
C VAL A 112 -9.74 -3.22 18.64
N GLY A 113 -9.39 -3.71 19.85
CA GLY A 113 -9.04 -5.11 20.07
C GLY A 113 -10.16 -6.09 19.64
N ALA A 114 -11.42 -5.74 19.90
CA ALA A 114 -12.56 -6.56 19.48
C ALA A 114 -12.73 -6.54 17.96
N LEU A 115 -12.47 -5.40 17.30
CA LEU A 115 -12.47 -5.30 15.83
C LEU A 115 -11.33 -6.13 15.21
N LEU A 116 -10.13 -6.09 15.78
CA LEU A 116 -9.00 -6.90 15.31
C LEU A 116 -9.33 -8.40 15.37
N GLU A 117 -9.96 -8.88 16.45
CA GLU A 117 -10.41 -10.28 16.54
C GLU A 117 -11.44 -10.64 15.46
N ARG A 118 -12.35 -9.72 15.08
CA ARG A 118 -13.27 -9.95 13.95
C ARG A 118 -12.53 -10.08 12.62
N HIS A 119 -11.54 -9.24 12.36
CA HIS A 119 -10.70 -9.38 11.17
C HIS A 119 -9.93 -10.71 11.16
N ARG A 120 -9.38 -11.12 12.30
CA ARG A 120 -8.58 -12.36 12.45
C ARG A 120 -9.39 -13.64 12.24
N ALA A 121 -10.72 -13.57 12.21
CA ALA A 121 -11.56 -14.67 11.78
C ALA A 121 -11.32 -15.09 10.31
N TYR A 122 -10.65 -14.24 9.51
CA TYR A 122 -10.37 -14.48 8.10
C TYR A 122 -8.86 -14.74 7.86
N PRO A 123 -8.48 -15.94 7.39
CA PRO A 123 -7.07 -16.33 7.24
C PRO A 123 -6.20 -15.44 6.36
N ILE A 124 -6.77 -14.64 5.45
CA ILE A 124 -6.00 -13.70 4.62
C ILE A 124 -5.62 -12.41 5.35
N PHE A 125 -6.17 -12.13 6.53
CA PHE A 125 -5.92 -10.88 7.24
C PHE A 125 -4.47 -10.80 7.74
N ARG A 126 -3.76 -9.70 7.41
CA ARG A 126 -2.33 -9.54 7.74
C ARG A 126 -1.96 -8.19 8.34
N GLY A 127 -2.86 -7.22 8.35
CA GLY A 127 -2.51 -5.89 8.83
C GLY A 127 -3.65 -4.90 8.83
N ILE A 128 -3.36 -3.72 9.36
CA ILE A 128 -4.27 -2.58 9.38
C ILE A 128 -3.65 -1.42 8.62
N ARG A 129 -4.49 -0.69 7.90
CA ARG A 129 -4.21 0.67 7.45
C ARG A 129 -5.25 1.61 8.05
N ASP A 130 -4.80 2.53 8.88
CA ASP A 130 -5.57 3.65 9.39
C ASP A 130 -5.23 4.89 8.55
N LEU A 131 -6.23 5.55 7.94
CA LEU A 131 -6.04 6.67 7.01
C LEU A 131 -6.24 8.03 7.72
N ARG A 132 -5.86 8.11 8.99
CA ARG A 132 -5.92 9.37 9.72
C ARG A 132 -4.84 10.33 9.21
N GLU A 133 -5.19 11.62 9.15
CA GLU A 133 -4.31 12.69 8.68
C GLU A 133 -4.07 13.76 9.76
N ASP A 134 -4.59 13.56 10.97
CA ASP A 134 -4.38 14.43 12.12
C ASP A 134 -3.07 14.12 12.86
N ASP A 135 -2.85 14.69 14.05
CA ASP A 135 -1.65 14.44 14.87
C ASP A 135 -1.70 13.07 15.61
N TYR A 136 -2.31 12.05 14.98
CA TYR A 136 -2.56 10.72 15.57
C TYR A 136 -1.30 10.00 16.07
N LEU A 137 -0.15 10.24 15.46
CA LEU A 137 1.14 9.66 15.87
C LEU A 137 1.62 10.14 17.25
N THR A 138 0.95 11.15 17.82
CA THR A 138 1.17 11.64 19.19
C THR A 138 0.01 11.30 20.14
N ASP A 139 -1.04 10.65 19.64
CA ASP A 139 -2.19 10.24 20.42
C ASP A 139 -1.88 8.95 21.21
N PRO A 140 -1.92 8.99 22.56
CA PRO A 140 -1.66 7.82 23.38
C PRO A 140 -2.69 6.69 23.20
N GLN A 141 -3.92 6.99 22.77
CA GLN A 141 -4.93 5.96 22.49
C GLN A 141 -4.60 5.24 21.19
N TRP A 142 -4.25 6.00 20.15
CA TRP A 142 -3.80 5.43 18.88
C TRP A 142 -2.55 4.55 19.07
N GLU A 143 -1.57 5.02 19.86
CA GLU A 143 -0.37 4.22 20.15
C GLU A 143 -0.68 2.91 20.88
N GLN A 144 -1.72 2.88 21.73
CA GLN A 144 -2.18 1.64 22.36
C GLN A 144 -2.75 0.65 21.34
N GLY A 145 -3.59 1.11 20.41
CA GLY A 145 -4.10 0.26 19.33
C GLY A 145 -2.98 -0.21 18.39
N PHE A 146 -2.02 0.66 18.07
CA PHE A 146 -0.84 0.31 17.29
C PHE A 146 -0.01 -0.80 17.97
N ALA A 147 0.19 -0.73 19.29
CA ALA A 147 0.90 -1.76 20.04
C ALA A 147 0.23 -3.15 19.93
N LEU A 148 -1.11 -3.20 19.93
CA LEU A 148 -1.86 -4.46 19.76
C LEU A 148 -1.57 -5.15 18.43
N LEU A 149 -1.24 -4.40 17.38
CA LEU A 149 -0.84 -4.99 16.10
C LEU A 149 0.38 -5.90 16.28
N GLY A 150 1.35 -5.50 17.11
CA GLY A 150 2.56 -6.27 17.38
C GLY A 150 2.27 -7.55 18.16
N GLU A 151 1.34 -7.48 19.13
CA GLU A 151 0.88 -8.65 19.89
C GLU A 151 0.19 -9.70 18.98
N HIS A 152 -0.44 -9.24 17.90
CA HIS A 152 -1.11 -10.09 16.92
C HIS A 152 -0.27 -10.44 15.70
N GLY A 153 0.98 -9.96 15.61
CA GLY A 153 1.85 -10.18 14.45
C GLY A 153 1.33 -9.54 13.16
N LEU A 154 0.63 -8.41 13.28
CA LEU A 154 0.03 -7.66 12.18
C LEU A 154 0.97 -6.56 11.69
N VAL A 155 0.92 -6.30 10.38
CA VAL A 155 1.59 -5.17 9.74
C VAL A 155 0.74 -3.91 9.91
N CYS A 156 1.37 -2.78 10.22
CA CYS A 156 0.74 -1.47 10.09
C CYS A 156 1.14 -0.88 8.74
N CYS A 157 0.21 -0.72 7.80
CA CYS A 157 0.42 0.07 6.60
C CYS A 157 0.00 1.51 6.88
N ASP A 158 0.84 2.48 6.58
CA ASP A 158 0.58 3.87 6.90
C ASP A 158 1.19 4.80 5.84
N ALA A 159 0.56 5.95 5.62
CA ALA A 159 1.00 6.97 4.68
C ALA A 159 1.08 8.34 5.39
N PRO A 160 1.98 8.48 6.39
CA PRO A 160 2.06 9.71 7.17
C PRO A 160 2.51 10.89 6.29
N ALA A 161 2.12 12.11 6.68
CA ALA A 161 2.66 13.30 6.05
C ALA A 161 4.20 13.35 6.20
N LEU A 162 4.89 14.00 5.25
CA LEU A 162 6.35 14.08 5.27
C LEU A 162 6.87 14.68 6.59
N GLU A 163 6.19 15.71 7.09
CA GLU A 163 6.50 16.40 8.34
C GLU A 163 6.37 15.48 9.56
N GLN A 164 5.55 14.42 9.47
CA GLN A 164 5.31 13.45 10.53
C GLN A 164 6.26 12.24 10.47
N ALA A 165 7.16 12.15 9.48
CA ALA A 165 8.10 11.01 9.35
C ALA A 165 8.93 10.76 10.63
N GLY A 166 9.31 11.82 11.36
CA GLY A 166 10.00 11.69 12.65
C GLY A 166 9.12 11.10 13.75
N ALA A 167 7.85 11.47 13.81
CA ALA A 167 6.89 10.92 14.77
C ALA A 167 6.59 9.44 14.47
N ALA A 168 6.38 9.11 13.19
CA ALA A 168 6.21 7.74 12.71
C ALA A 168 7.41 6.85 13.05
N ALA A 169 8.64 7.34 12.79
CA ALA A 169 9.86 6.63 13.17
C ALA A 169 9.95 6.42 14.70
N ALA A 170 9.59 7.44 15.49
CA ALA A 170 9.61 7.34 16.94
C ALA A 170 8.59 6.31 17.48
N ILE A 171 7.39 6.23 16.89
CA ILE A 171 6.38 5.20 17.21
C ILE A 171 6.91 3.82 16.84
N ALA A 172 7.38 3.61 15.61
CA ALA A 172 7.89 2.33 15.14
C ALA A 172 9.09 1.84 15.98
N ALA A 173 9.95 2.76 16.42
CA ALA A 173 11.09 2.44 17.28
C ALA A 173 10.67 2.00 18.71
N ARG A 174 9.56 2.52 19.24
CA ARG A 174 9.03 2.11 20.55
C ARG A 174 8.36 0.74 20.51
N HIS A 175 7.85 0.33 19.34
CA HIS A 175 7.16 -0.95 19.15
C HIS A 175 7.83 -1.80 18.06
N PRO A 176 9.05 -2.30 18.29
CA PRO A 176 9.79 -3.07 17.29
C PRO A 176 9.12 -4.41 16.89
N GLY A 177 8.08 -4.83 17.62
CA GLY A 177 7.25 -5.98 17.26
C GLY A 177 6.22 -5.71 16.16
N VAL A 178 5.98 -4.44 15.80
CA VAL A 178 5.10 -4.06 14.69
C VAL A 178 5.96 -3.78 13.46
N THR A 179 5.67 -4.44 12.34
CA THR A 179 6.23 -4.03 11.06
C THR A 179 5.49 -2.78 10.59
N TYR A 180 6.21 -1.65 10.49
CA TYR A 180 5.67 -0.39 10.00
C TYR A 180 5.94 -0.27 8.49
N CYS A 181 4.91 -0.40 7.67
CA CYS A 181 4.98 -0.36 6.21
C CYS A 181 4.56 1.01 5.70
N VAL A 182 5.54 1.80 5.26
CA VAL A 182 5.32 3.11 4.65
C VAL A 182 4.73 2.90 3.25
N ASP A 183 3.48 3.31 3.06
CA ASP A 183 2.78 3.24 1.77
C ASP A 183 3.26 4.36 0.82
N HIS A 184 3.07 4.10 -0.48
CA HIS A 184 3.32 5.04 -1.58
C HIS A 184 4.65 5.78 -1.56
N ALA A 185 5.72 5.12 -1.07
CA ALA A 185 7.02 5.73 -0.92
C ALA A 185 6.98 7.06 -0.14
N LEU A 186 6.19 7.13 0.94
CA LEU A 186 5.95 8.36 1.71
C LEU A 186 5.33 9.49 0.86
N MET A 187 4.45 9.11 -0.07
CA MET A 187 3.63 9.99 -0.92
C MET A 187 4.33 11.29 -1.36
N PRO A 188 5.31 11.25 -2.28
CA PRO A 188 6.09 12.43 -2.65
C PRO A 188 5.26 13.45 -3.46
N LEU A 189 4.56 14.36 -2.78
CA LEU A 189 3.59 15.30 -3.34
C LEU A 189 4.16 16.33 -4.33
N ARG A 190 5.48 16.51 -4.41
CA ARG A 190 6.13 17.46 -5.33
C ARG A 190 7.33 16.83 -6.02
N ARG A 191 7.74 17.42 -7.15
CA ARG A 191 8.81 16.89 -8.03
C ARG A 191 10.05 17.79 -8.15
N ASP A 192 10.14 18.85 -7.34
CA ASP A 192 11.31 19.73 -7.34
C ASP A 192 12.48 19.19 -6.49
N ALA A 193 13.69 19.63 -6.81
CA ALA A 193 14.92 19.10 -6.18
C ALA A 193 15.02 19.42 -4.68
N ALA A 194 14.49 20.56 -4.23
CA ALA A 194 14.53 20.93 -2.82
C ALA A 194 13.58 20.02 -2.01
N TYR A 195 12.39 19.75 -2.54
CA TYR A 195 11.47 18.81 -1.94
C TYR A 195 12.00 17.38 -1.97
N PHE A 196 12.62 16.94 -3.06
CA PHE A 196 13.25 15.61 -3.13
C PHE A 196 14.26 15.39 -1.98
N ALA A 197 15.09 16.40 -1.67
CA ALA A 197 16.02 16.31 -0.55
C ALA A 197 15.30 16.15 0.80
N GLN A 198 14.26 16.94 1.05
CA GLN A 198 13.44 16.86 2.28
C GLN A 198 12.74 15.52 2.41
N TRP A 199 12.11 15.05 1.33
CA TRP A 199 11.44 13.75 1.27
C TRP A 199 12.41 12.60 1.54
N ARG A 200 13.60 12.66 0.94
CA ARG A 200 14.66 11.65 1.15
C ARG A 200 15.15 11.64 2.60
N ASP A 201 15.24 12.79 3.26
CA ASP A 201 15.58 12.87 4.69
C ASP A 201 14.49 12.25 5.58
N GLY A 202 13.21 12.44 5.21
CA GLY A 202 12.07 11.75 5.84
C GLY A 202 12.15 10.23 5.70
N LEU A 203 12.39 9.73 4.48
CA LEU A 203 12.62 8.31 4.24
C LEU A 203 13.81 7.76 5.03
N ARG A 204 14.94 8.49 5.08
CA ARG A 204 16.11 8.06 5.84
C ARG A 204 15.80 7.94 7.33
N THR A 205 15.04 8.88 7.87
CA THR A 205 14.62 8.85 9.28
C THR A 205 13.81 7.59 9.58
N LEU A 206 12.86 7.25 8.71
CA LEU A 206 12.08 6.01 8.81
C LEU A 206 12.94 4.76 8.63
N ALA A 207 13.88 4.76 7.69
CA ALA A 207 14.75 3.64 7.37
C ALA A 207 15.75 3.29 8.48
N GLN A 208 16.06 4.23 9.39
CA GLN A 208 16.88 3.99 10.58
C GLN A 208 16.21 3.02 11.57
N VAL A 209 14.88 2.85 11.50
CA VAL A 209 14.14 1.91 12.34
C VAL A 209 14.10 0.53 11.64
N PRO A 210 14.65 -0.54 12.24
CA PRO A 210 14.76 -1.84 11.58
C PRO A 210 13.42 -2.48 11.21
N SER A 211 12.36 -2.22 11.97
CA SER A 211 11.00 -2.73 11.74
C SER A 211 10.22 -1.96 10.67
N THR A 212 10.82 -0.91 10.09
CA THR A 212 10.18 -0.13 9.03
C THR A 212 10.55 -0.66 7.64
N VAL A 213 9.55 -0.77 6.78
CA VAL A 213 9.65 -1.14 5.37
C VAL A 213 8.97 -0.10 4.50
N VAL A 214 9.29 -0.05 3.21
CA VAL A 214 8.71 0.90 2.25
C VAL A 214 8.09 0.19 1.06
N LYS A 215 6.85 0.57 0.74
CA LYS A 215 6.12 0.11 -0.42
C LYS A 215 6.17 1.17 -1.51
N ILE A 216 6.86 0.85 -2.60
CA ILE A 216 7.03 1.71 -3.77
C ILE A 216 5.83 1.52 -4.69
N SER A 217 4.86 2.43 -4.59
CA SER A 217 3.57 2.40 -5.31
C SER A 217 3.00 3.82 -5.43
N GLY A 218 1.95 4.03 -6.23
CA GLY A 218 1.22 5.31 -6.26
C GLY A 218 1.99 6.52 -6.82
N LEU A 219 3.21 6.34 -7.34
CA LEU A 219 4.03 7.46 -7.80
C LEU A 219 3.39 8.20 -8.99
N GLY A 220 2.59 7.53 -9.82
CA GLY A 220 1.89 8.16 -10.95
C GLY A 220 0.82 9.17 -10.50
N GLN A 221 0.26 9.02 -9.29
CA GLN A 221 -0.78 9.90 -8.74
C GLN A 221 -0.32 11.33 -8.54
N VAL A 222 0.98 11.54 -8.35
CA VAL A 222 1.58 12.87 -8.12
C VAL A 222 2.55 13.25 -9.25
N ASP A 223 2.55 12.45 -10.32
CA ASP A 223 3.17 12.75 -11.61
C ASP A 223 2.32 12.14 -12.73
N HIS A 224 1.23 12.83 -13.10
CA HIS A 224 0.25 12.32 -14.07
C HIS A 224 0.83 12.09 -15.49
N ARG A 225 2.04 12.57 -15.77
CA ARG A 225 2.75 12.41 -17.06
C ARG A 225 4.12 11.77 -16.85
N TRP A 226 4.20 10.90 -15.87
CA TRP A 226 5.44 10.25 -15.51
C TRP A 226 6.08 9.56 -16.72
N THR A 227 7.40 9.54 -16.67
CA THR A 227 8.31 8.78 -17.51
C THR A 227 9.18 7.91 -16.60
N VAL A 228 9.83 6.89 -17.16
CA VAL A 228 10.80 6.07 -16.42
C VAL A 228 11.83 6.96 -15.70
N ASP A 229 12.37 7.96 -16.39
CA ASP A 229 13.38 8.87 -15.82
C ASP A 229 12.84 9.77 -14.70
N SER A 230 11.58 10.20 -14.78
CA SER A 230 10.97 10.98 -13.69
C SER A 230 10.71 10.16 -12.43
N LEU A 231 10.43 8.85 -12.57
CA LEU A 231 10.19 7.95 -11.43
C LEU A 231 11.48 7.39 -10.84
N ARG A 232 12.50 7.17 -11.67
CA ARG A 232 13.81 6.60 -11.33
C ARG A 232 14.41 7.16 -10.03
N PRO A 233 14.54 8.48 -9.81
CA PRO A 233 15.16 8.98 -8.57
C PRO A 233 14.38 8.62 -7.30
N TRP A 234 13.05 8.56 -7.36
CA TRP A 234 12.19 8.23 -6.21
C TRP A 234 12.27 6.74 -5.87
N VAL A 235 12.21 5.90 -6.89
CA VAL A 235 12.35 4.44 -6.74
C VAL A 235 13.74 4.11 -6.18
N LEU A 236 14.81 4.65 -6.78
CA LEU A 236 16.17 4.34 -6.35
C LEU A 236 16.46 4.88 -4.94
N ALA A 237 15.97 6.07 -4.58
CA ALA A 237 16.13 6.60 -3.22
C ALA A 237 15.46 5.70 -2.16
N CYS A 238 14.28 5.14 -2.44
CA CYS A 238 13.66 4.17 -1.53
C CYS A 238 14.58 2.96 -1.32
N VAL A 239 15.13 2.41 -2.41
CA VAL A 239 16.00 1.23 -2.35
C VAL A 239 17.35 1.56 -1.70
N GLU A 240 17.91 2.74 -1.93
CA GLU A 240 19.15 3.21 -1.30
C GLU A 240 19.02 3.34 0.21
N GLU A 241 17.92 3.91 0.72
CA GLU A 241 17.75 4.13 2.16
C GLU A 241 17.29 2.86 2.90
N PHE A 242 16.40 2.05 2.30
CA PHE A 242 15.85 0.86 2.97
C PHE A 242 16.62 -0.44 2.70
N GLY A 243 17.26 -0.53 1.53
CA GLY A 243 17.77 -1.79 0.96
C GLY A 243 16.66 -2.66 0.36
N VAL A 244 17.04 -3.57 -0.54
CA VAL A 244 16.09 -4.49 -1.22
C VAL A 244 15.35 -5.42 -0.25
N GLU A 245 15.90 -5.62 0.95
CA GLU A 245 15.31 -6.45 2.01
C GLU A 245 14.15 -5.77 2.74
N ARG A 246 13.94 -4.46 2.54
CA ARG A 246 12.89 -3.66 3.19
C ARG A 246 12.15 -2.74 2.22
N ALA A 247 12.44 -2.82 0.92
CA ALA A 247 11.72 -2.13 -0.14
C ALA A 247 11.05 -3.14 -1.07
N PHE A 248 9.85 -2.83 -1.57
CA PHE A 248 9.14 -3.66 -2.53
C PHE A 248 8.12 -2.86 -3.33
N PHE A 249 7.78 -3.35 -4.52
CA PHE A 249 6.86 -2.68 -5.45
C PHE A 249 5.38 -3.00 -5.17
N GLY A 250 4.49 -2.07 -5.54
CA GLY A 250 3.04 -2.25 -5.57
C GLY A 250 2.43 -1.41 -6.68
N SER A 251 1.31 -1.84 -7.26
CA SER A 251 0.74 -1.16 -8.43
C SER A 251 -0.18 0.01 -8.07
N ASN A 252 -0.80 -0.01 -6.89
CA ASN A 252 -1.89 0.88 -6.50
C ASN A 252 -3.12 0.79 -7.44
N TRP A 253 -3.37 -0.40 -8.00
CA TRP A 253 -4.46 -0.62 -8.94
C TRP A 253 -5.82 -0.71 -8.24
N PRO A 254 -6.92 -0.19 -8.82
CA PRO A 254 -7.01 0.46 -10.13
C PRO A 254 -6.82 1.99 -10.09
N VAL A 255 -6.30 2.57 -9.01
CA VAL A 255 -6.13 4.03 -8.93
C VAL A 255 -5.09 4.52 -9.92
N ASP A 256 -3.91 3.88 -9.96
CA ASP A 256 -2.82 4.24 -10.91
C ASP A 256 -3.19 3.99 -12.38
N ARG A 257 -4.28 3.28 -12.65
CA ARG A 257 -4.84 3.11 -14.00
C ARG A 257 -5.18 4.44 -14.67
N LEU A 258 -5.40 5.49 -13.89
CA LEU A 258 -5.64 6.86 -14.39
C LEU A 258 -4.45 7.42 -15.16
N TYR A 259 -3.23 6.99 -14.84
CA TYR A 259 -1.99 7.57 -15.38
C TYR A 259 -1.09 6.53 -16.06
N SER A 260 -1.47 5.25 -16.04
CA SER A 260 -0.60 4.17 -16.49
C SER A 260 -1.39 2.97 -17.00
N GLY A 261 -0.79 2.21 -17.93
CA GLY A 261 -1.14 0.82 -18.18
C GLY A 261 -0.40 -0.12 -17.21
N PHE A 262 -1.04 -1.23 -16.79
CA PHE A 262 -0.44 -2.13 -15.80
C PHE A 262 0.92 -2.68 -16.26
N GLY A 263 1.04 -2.97 -17.55
CA GLY A 263 2.31 -3.36 -18.17
C GLY A 263 3.37 -2.27 -18.13
N ASP A 264 2.99 -1.05 -18.49
CA ASP A 264 3.90 0.10 -18.56
C ASP A 264 4.50 0.40 -17.19
N LEU A 265 3.70 0.29 -16.11
CA LEU A 265 4.18 0.45 -14.74
C LEU A 265 5.24 -0.60 -14.37
N LEU A 266 4.94 -1.88 -14.62
CA LEU A 266 5.88 -2.95 -14.27
C LEU A 266 7.14 -2.94 -15.14
N ASP A 267 7.01 -2.55 -16.41
CA ASP A 267 8.14 -2.40 -17.32
C ASP A 267 9.02 -1.20 -16.89
N ALA A 268 8.41 -0.12 -16.38
CA ALA A 268 9.15 0.99 -15.79
C ALA A 268 9.93 0.58 -14.53
N TYR A 269 9.31 -0.16 -13.59
CA TYR A 269 10.05 -0.70 -12.44
C TYR A 269 11.20 -1.60 -12.87
N ALA A 270 10.94 -2.52 -13.81
CA ALA A 270 11.94 -3.42 -14.39
C ALA A 270 13.12 -2.68 -15.03
N GLU A 271 12.86 -1.57 -15.74
CA GLU A 271 13.90 -0.74 -16.34
C GLU A 271 14.69 0.06 -15.31
N ILE A 272 14.03 0.57 -14.26
CA ILE A 272 14.70 1.33 -13.20
C ILE A 272 15.73 0.47 -12.47
N VAL A 273 15.43 -0.81 -12.23
CA VAL A 273 16.31 -1.73 -11.50
C VAL A 273 17.05 -2.72 -12.41
N ALA A 274 17.21 -2.39 -13.70
CA ALA A 274 17.82 -3.29 -14.68
C ALA A 274 19.24 -3.74 -14.29
N ASP A 275 20.03 -2.85 -13.68
CA ASP A 275 21.43 -3.10 -13.29
C ASP A 275 21.58 -3.85 -11.95
N PHE A 276 20.48 -4.10 -11.24
CA PHE A 276 20.49 -4.87 -10.00
C PHE A 276 20.76 -6.35 -10.30
N THR A 277 21.22 -7.11 -9.32
CA THR A 277 21.39 -8.56 -9.45
C THR A 277 20.02 -9.26 -9.60
N PRO A 278 19.98 -10.49 -10.16
CA PRO A 278 18.73 -11.25 -10.22
C PRO A 278 18.04 -11.45 -8.86
N GLY A 279 18.83 -11.64 -7.79
CA GLY A 279 18.32 -11.80 -6.43
C GLY A 279 17.69 -10.52 -5.88
N GLU A 280 18.34 -9.38 -6.07
CA GLU A 280 17.81 -8.07 -5.68
C GLU A 280 16.51 -7.73 -6.43
N ARG A 281 16.44 -7.99 -7.74
CA ARG A 281 15.21 -7.82 -8.50
C ARG A 281 14.10 -8.73 -7.96
N ALA A 282 14.38 -10.00 -7.70
CA ALA A 282 13.40 -10.92 -7.14
C ALA A 282 12.91 -10.48 -5.75
N ALA A 283 13.77 -9.89 -4.92
CA ALA A 283 13.40 -9.31 -3.63
C ALA A 283 12.40 -8.15 -3.81
N LEU A 284 12.73 -7.18 -4.67
CA LEU A 284 11.88 -6.00 -4.93
C LEU A 284 10.54 -6.34 -5.58
N PHE A 285 10.52 -7.31 -6.51
CA PHE A 285 9.31 -7.73 -7.22
C PHE A 285 8.38 -8.61 -6.38
N GLY A 286 8.84 -9.17 -5.26
CA GLY A 286 7.92 -9.87 -4.36
C GLY A 286 8.56 -10.65 -3.22
N GLY A 287 9.83 -11.05 -3.31
CA GLY A 287 10.48 -11.83 -2.25
C GLY A 287 10.41 -11.16 -0.88
N THR A 288 10.67 -9.85 -0.82
CA THR A 288 10.59 -9.06 0.42
C THR A 288 9.16 -8.96 0.93
N ALA A 289 8.20 -8.65 0.05
CA ALA A 289 6.79 -8.56 0.41
C ALA A 289 6.25 -9.89 0.94
N ASN A 290 6.59 -11.01 0.31
CA ASN A 290 6.13 -12.34 0.71
C ASN A 290 6.57 -12.71 2.12
N ARG A 291 7.78 -12.29 2.51
CA ARG A 291 8.29 -12.43 3.88
C ARG A 291 7.55 -11.50 4.85
N VAL A 292 7.42 -10.22 4.50
CA VAL A 292 6.78 -9.20 5.35
C VAL A 292 5.34 -9.56 5.68
N PHE A 293 4.58 -10.03 4.70
CA PHE A 293 3.15 -10.34 4.87
C PHE A 293 2.86 -11.84 5.11
N GLY A 294 3.89 -12.68 5.19
CA GLY A 294 3.72 -14.11 5.49
C GLY A 294 2.85 -14.86 4.48
N ILE A 295 3.08 -14.63 3.18
CA ILE A 295 2.30 -15.21 2.07
C ILE A 295 3.14 -16.09 1.13
N SER A 296 4.10 -16.83 1.70
CA SER A 296 5.01 -17.72 0.95
C SER A 296 4.28 -18.84 0.22
#